data_AF-A0A060CDL5-F1
#
_entry.id   AF-A0A060CDL5-F1
#
_cell.length_a   1.000
_cell.length_b   1.000
_cell.length_c   1.000
_cell.angle_alpha   90.00
_cell.angle_beta   90.00
_cell.angle_gamma   90.00
#
_symmetry.space_group_name_H-M   'P 1'
#
loop_
_entity.id
_entity.type
_entity.pdbx_description
1 polymer ?
#
loop_
_entity_poly.entity_id
_entity_poly.type
_entity_poly.pdbx_seq_one_letter_code
_entity_poly.pdbx_strand_id
1 'polypeptide(L)'
;RGMHCASRPVTEILDAGKNLVKEYPSDCERVMEESTADAVNDVLRGVIEGGFAYAQALDQPAAGKTGTTQEGKSVWFAGYTPQRAAAAMIAGANKFGSPITLDGLFIGGFQRFGASGSAFAAPIWGDAMKAIDDHLEYEDFVYPATVPGAGVEYPPQPKKEKKGRGNDGDDRGTATATA
;
A
#
# COMPACT_ATOMS: atom_id res chain seq x y z
N ARG A 1 -10.13 9.72 -4.76
CA ARG A 1 -10.61 9.22 -6.07
C ARG A 1 -10.29 10.23 -7.17
N GLY A 2 -9.18 10.06 -7.91
CA GLY A 2 -8.80 10.88 -9.07
C GLY A 2 -8.37 12.34 -8.82
N MET A 3 -8.29 12.75 -7.55
CA MET A 3 -7.75 14.04 -7.12
C MET A 3 -6.23 13.92 -6.94
N HIS A 4 -5.50 14.89 -7.44
CA HIS A 4 -4.09 15.11 -7.13
C HIS A 4 -3.99 16.35 -6.26
N CYS A 5 -3.28 16.25 -5.14
CA CYS A 5 -2.96 17.38 -4.28
C CYS A 5 -1.46 17.59 -4.25
N ALA A 6 -1.00 18.83 -4.42
CA ALA A 6 0.42 19.15 -4.36
C ALA A 6 0.99 18.80 -2.99
N SER A 7 2.19 18.18 -2.97
CA SER A 7 2.89 17.86 -1.73
C SER A 7 3.16 19.11 -0.92
N ARG A 8 2.70 19.12 0.33
CA ARG A 8 2.79 20.27 1.23
C ARG A 8 3.49 19.88 2.55
N PRO A 9 4.81 20.10 2.68
CA PRO A 9 5.54 19.79 3.91
C PRO A 9 5.36 20.85 5.02
N VAL A 10 4.84 22.04 4.69
CA VAL A 10 4.61 23.15 5.63
C VAL A 10 3.17 23.60 5.49
N THR A 11 2.42 23.63 6.60
CA THR A 11 1.02 24.08 6.60
C THR A 11 0.88 25.56 6.93
N GLU A 12 1.70 26.06 7.85
CA GLU A 12 1.74 27.44 8.28
C GLU A 12 3.13 27.82 8.83
N ILE A 13 3.41 29.12 8.86
CA ILE A 13 4.57 29.72 9.53
C ILE A 13 4.04 30.72 10.54
N LEU A 14 4.45 30.56 11.80
CA LEU A 14 4.15 31.49 12.89
C LEU A 14 5.42 32.22 13.32
N ASP A 15 5.27 33.45 13.82
CA ASP A 15 6.37 34.16 14.49
C ASP A 15 6.59 33.64 15.93
N ALA A 16 7.59 34.18 16.64
CA ALA A 16 7.88 33.80 18.02
C ALA A 16 6.74 34.10 19.00
N GLY A 17 5.86 35.07 18.66
CA GLY A 17 4.66 35.41 19.40
C GLY A 17 3.45 34.54 19.05
N LYS A 18 3.61 33.53 18.19
CA LYS A 18 2.56 32.67 17.62
C LYS A 18 1.59 33.42 16.70
N ASN A 19 1.97 34.57 16.15
CA ASN A 19 1.16 35.25 15.14
C ASN A 19 1.38 34.60 13.77
N LEU A 20 0.31 34.44 13.00
CA LEU A 20 0.36 33.88 11.66
C LEU A 20 1.14 34.81 10.72
N VAL A 21 2.24 34.30 10.16
CA VAL A 21 3.03 34.98 9.12
C VAL A 21 2.56 34.55 7.74
N LYS A 22 2.34 33.25 7.55
CA LYS A 22 1.91 32.69 6.27
C LYS A 22 1.20 31.36 6.44
N GLU A 23 0.09 31.20 5.74
CA GLU A 23 -0.59 29.93 5.55
C GLU A 23 -0.30 29.37 4.15
N TYR A 24 -0.26 28.05 4.05
CA TYR A 24 -0.10 27.33 2.80
C TYR A 24 -1.34 26.45 2.62
N PRO A 25 -2.42 26.90 1.97
CA PRO A 25 -3.61 26.08 1.79
C PRO A 25 -3.32 24.83 0.93
N SER A 26 -4.20 23.84 1.03
CA SER A 26 -4.11 22.67 0.15
C SER A 26 -4.44 23.07 -1.28
N ASP A 27 -3.61 22.63 -2.23
CA ASP A 27 -3.81 22.83 -3.66
C ASP A 27 -4.13 21.48 -4.30
N CYS A 28 -5.38 21.28 -4.69
CA CYS A 28 -5.90 20.00 -5.17
C CYS A 28 -6.73 20.20 -6.43
N GLU A 29 -6.49 19.35 -7.43
CA GLU A 29 -7.24 19.35 -8.68
C GLU A 29 -7.59 17.92 -9.10
N ARG A 30 -8.67 17.78 -9.87
CA ARG A 30 -9.06 16.49 -10.43
C ARG A 30 -8.27 16.25 -11.71
N VAL A 31 -7.40 15.25 -11.70
CA VAL A 31 -6.57 14.86 -12.85
C VAL A 31 -7.04 13.57 -13.52
N MET A 32 -7.99 12.87 -12.90
CA MET A 32 -8.53 11.61 -13.38
C MET A 32 -10.01 11.49 -13.02
N GLU A 33 -10.78 10.88 -13.93
CA GLU A 33 -12.17 10.50 -13.67
C GLU A 33 -12.27 9.51 -12.51
N GLU A 34 -13.36 9.58 -11.75
CA GLU A 34 -13.55 8.70 -10.59
C GLU A 34 -13.67 7.23 -11.00
N SER A 35 -14.41 6.93 -12.07
CA SER A 35 -14.54 5.59 -12.63
C SER A 35 -13.21 4.96 -13.01
N THR A 36 -12.31 5.76 -13.60
CA THR A 36 -10.95 5.31 -13.94
C THR A 36 -10.13 5.06 -12.68
N ALA A 37 -10.21 5.94 -11.68
CA ALA A 37 -9.51 5.74 -10.41
C ALA A 37 -10.01 4.50 -9.66
N ASP A 38 -11.32 4.26 -9.65
CA ASP A 38 -11.93 3.10 -9.02
C ASP A 38 -11.49 1.79 -9.71
N ALA A 39 -11.43 1.78 -11.05
CA ALA A 39 -10.92 0.65 -11.81
C ALA A 39 -9.43 0.37 -11.56
N VAL A 40 -8.60 1.42 -11.46
CA VAL A 40 -7.20 1.28 -11.09
C VAL A 40 -7.07 0.69 -9.68
N ASN A 41 -7.88 1.15 -8.72
CA ASN A 41 -7.90 0.58 -7.37
C ASN A 41 -8.27 -0.90 -7.39
N ASP A 42 -9.30 -1.27 -8.16
CA ASP A 42 -9.76 -2.66 -8.25
C ASP A 42 -8.66 -3.59 -8.76
N VAL A 43 -7.97 -3.20 -9.84
CA VAL A 43 -6.84 -3.95 -10.38
C VAL A 43 -5.67 -4.02 -9.38
N LEU A 44 -5.33 -2.90 -8.73
CA LEU A 44 -4.15 -2.81 -7.86
C LEU A 44 -4.34 -3.46 -6.49
N ARG A 45 -5.58 -3.61 -6.00
CA ARG A 45 -5.86 -4.41 -4.80
C ARG A 45 -5.41 -5.85 -4.94
N GLY A 46 -5.57 -6.45 -6.13
CA GLY A 46 -5.15 -7.82 -6.40
C GLY A 46 -3.65 -8.09 -6.16
N VAL A 47 -2.81 -7.05 -6.14
CA VAL A 47 -1.38 -7.20 -5.80
C VAL A 47 -1.19 -7.56 -4.31
N ILE A 48 -2.08 -7.09 -3.44
CA ILE A 48 -2.07 -7.33 -1.99
C ILE A 48 -3.04 -8.46 -1.63
N GLU A 49 -4.18 -8.58 -2.32
CA GLU A 49 -5.19 -9.63 -2.10
C GLU A 49 -4.82 -10.94 -2.81
N GLY A 50 -3.66 -11.49 -2.48
CA GLY A 50 -3.18 -12.79 -3.01
C GLY A 50 -2.13 -12.67 -4.11
N GLY A 51 -1.79 -11.46 -4.53
CA GLY A 51 -0.72 -11.20 -5.50
C GLY A 51 0.68 -11.12 -4.88
N PHE A 52 1.58 -10.48 -5.62
CA PHE A 52 3.00 -10.41 -5.31
C PHE A 52 3.36 -9.77 -3.96
N ALA A 53 2.45 -9.01 -3.35
CA ALA A 53 2.65 -8.36 -2.06
C ALA A 53 1.68 -8.89 -0.98
N TYR A 54 1.13 -10.10 -1.14
CA TYR A 54 0.16 -10.68 -0.19
C TYR A 54 0.62 -10.72 1.27
N ALA A 55 1.91 -10.98 1.52
CA ALA A 55 2.46 -10.96 2.89
C ALA A 55 2.42 -9.56 3.55
N GLN A 56 2.13 -8.52 2.77
CA GLN A 56 2.02 -7.13 3.21
C GLN A 56 0.56 -6.66 3.31
N ALA A 57 -0.39 -7.60 3.36
CA ALA A 57 -1.78 -7.28 3.68
C ALA A 57 -1.86 -6.50 5.01
N LEU A 58 -2.79 -5.56 5.02
CA LEU A 58 -3.19 -4.72 6.14
C LEU A 58 -4.59 -5.14 6.58
N ASP A 59 -5.00 -4.74 7.78
CA ASP A 59 -6.41 -4.84 8.20
C ASP A 59 -7.28 -3.84 7.43
N GLN A 60 -6.68 -2.74 6.97
CA GLN A 60 -7.28 -1.79 6.05
C GLN A 60 -7.21 -2.24 4.58
N PRO A 61 -8.23 -1.95 3.76
CA PRO A 61 -8.15 -2.13 2.31
C PRO A 61 -6.96 -1.37 1.74
N ALA A 62 -6.11 -2.09 1.00
CA ALA A 62 -4.89 -1.55 0.43
C ALA A 62 -4.72 -1.99 -1.03
N ALA A 63 -4.12 -1.11 -1.82
CA ALA A 63 -3.75 -1.37 -3.21
C ALA A 63 -2.29 -0.98 -3.41
N GLY A 64 -1.62 -1.58 -4.39
CA GLY A 64 -0.24 -1.20 -4.67
C GLY A 64 0.33 -1.79 -5.94
N LYS A 65 1.53 -1.34 -6.29
CA LYS A 65 2.25 -1.78 -7.48
C LYS A 65 3.72 -1.98 -7.17
N THR A 66 4.21 -3.14 -7.57
CA THR A 66 5.65 -3.45 -7.60
C THR A 66 6.30 -2.82 -8.83
N GLY A 67 7.59 -2.48 -8.69
CA GLY A 67 8.47 -2.30 -9.83
C GLY A 67 9.91 -2.71 -9.52
N THR A 68 10.59 -3.10 -10.59
CA THR A 68 11.93 -3.65 -10.59
C THR A 68 12.57 -3.20 -11.91
N THR A 69 13.73 -2.53 -11.84
CA THR A 69 14.48 -2.20 -13.04
C THR A 69 15.30 -3.39 -13.54
N GLN A 70 15.83 -3.26 -14.75
CA GLN A 70 16.71 -4.24 -15.37
C GLN A 70 17.86 -4.60 -14.42
N GLU A 71 18.20 -5.88 -14.35
CA GLU A 71 19.25 -6.42 -13.46
C GLU A 71 19.03 -6.12 -11.96
N GLY A 72 17.80 -5.75 -11.55
CA GLY A 72 17.48 -5.49 -10.15
C GLY A 72 18.26 -4.33 -9.53
N LYS A 73 18.66 -3.33 -10.33
CA LYS A 73 19.47 -2.18 -9.85
C LYS A 73 18.69 -1.26 -8.93
N SER A 74 17.39 -1.21 -9.12
CA SER A 74 16.45 -0.51 -8.27
C SER A 74 15.10 -1.20 -8.24
N VAL A 75 14.48 -1.16 -7.08
CA VAL A 75 13.20 -1.83 -6.78
C VAL A 75 12.34 -0.88 -5.97
N TRP A 76 11.03 -0.92 -6.22
CA TRP A 76 10.07 -0.12 -5.49
C TRP A 76 8.75 -0.85 -5.26
N PHE A 77 8.08 -0.42 -4.22
CA PHE A 77 6.68 -0.71 -3.98
C PHE A 77 5.99 0.60 -3.63
N ALA A 78 5.00 0.98 -4.44
CA ALA A 78 4.13 2.10 -4.17
C ALA A 78 2.76 1.54 -3.79
N GLY A 79 2.30 1.83 -2.58
CA GLY A 79 1.06 1.30 -2.04
C GLY A 79 0.29 2.34 -1.25
N TYR A 80 -1.01 2.15 -1.16
CA TYR A 80 -1.92 3.10 -0.54
C TYR A 80 -3.17 2.42 0.02
N THR A 81 -3.73 3.03 1.04
CA THR A 81 -5.12 2.87 1.50
C THR A 81 -5.94 4.06 0.99
N PRO A 82 -7.27 4.09 1.17
CA PRO A 82 -8.05 5.30 0.87
C PRO A 82 -7.55 6.58 1.57
N GLN A 83 -6.91 6.43 2.73
CA GLN A 83 -6.48 7.56 3.56
C GLN A 83 -4.99 7.91 3.49
N ARG A 84 -4.12 6.99 3.12
CA ARG A 84 -2.65 7.18 3.16
C ARG A 84 -2.00 6.54 1.95
N ALA A 85 -1.00 7.22 1.39
CA ALA A 85 -0.15 6.69 0.33
C ALA A 85 1.31 6.71 0.79
N ALA A 86 2.05 5.67 0.47
CA ALA A 86 3.47 5.56 0.77
C ALA A 86 4.20 4.80 -0.35
N ALA A 87 5.49 5.07 -0.50
CA ALA A 87 6.36 4.35 -1.41
C ALA A 87 7.67 3.99 -0.71
N ALA A 88 8.13 2.77 -0.93
CA ALA A 88 9.44 2.30 -0.51
C ALA A 88 10.28 2.01 -1.76
N MET A 89 11.57 2.34 -1.69
CA MET A 89 12.52 2.12 -2.77
C MET A 89 13.89 1.73 -2.22
N ILE A 90 14.55 0.80 -2.90
CA ILE A 90 15.98 0.52 -2.72
C ILE A 90 16.66 0.61 -4.09
N ALA A 91 17.83 1.24 -4.12
CA ALA A 91 18.68 1.26 -5.32
C ALA A 91 20.14 1.05 -4.95
N GLY A 92 20.85 0.26 -5.76
CA GLY A 92 22.28 0.03 -5.62
C GLY A 92 23.06 1.13 -6.32
N ALA A 93 24.04 1.71 -5.64
CA ALA A 93 24.98 2.65 -6.24
C ALA A 93 26.42 2.34 -5.79
N ASN A 94 27.37 2.42 -6.71
CA ASN A 94 28.79 2.38 -6.36
C ASN A 94 29.25 3.75 -5.81
N LYS A 95 30.52 3.84 -5.40
CA LYS A 95 31.12 5.08 -4.86
C LYS A 95 31.13 6.28 -5.81
N PHE A 96 30.86 6.07 -7.10
CA PHE A 96 30.77 7.10 -8.13
C PHE A 96 29.33 7.45 -8.49
N GLY A 97 28.34 6.87 -7.78
CA GLY A 97 26.92 7.06 -8.06
C GLY A 97 26.38 6.28 -9.26
N SER A 98 27.17 5.38 -9.85
CA SER A 98 26.66 4.55 -10.96
C SER A 98 25.77 3.42 -10.42
N PRO A 99 24.62 3.15 -11.05
CA PRO A 99 23.73 2.05 -10.64
C PRO A 99 24.43 0.70 -10.69
N ILE A 100 24.29 -0.08 -9.63
CA ILE A 100 24.77 -1.47 -9.53
C ILE A 100 23.61 -2.38 -9.13
N THR A 101 23.72 -3.66 -9.47
CA THR A 101 22.71 -4.65 -9.09
C THR A 101 22.61 -4.75 -7.56
N LEU A 102 21.39 -4.97 -7.08
CA LEU A 102 21.14 -5.32 -5.68
C LEU A 102 21.39 -6.81 -5.40
N ASP A 103 21.44 -7.64 -6.44
CA ASP A 103 21.71 -9.07 -6.29
C ASP A 103 23.16 -9.32 -5.87
N GLY A 104 23.32 -10.21 -4.89
CA GLY A 104 24.61 -10.55 -4.30
C GLY A 104 25.14 -9.52 -3.31
N LEU A 105 24.44 -8.41 -3.04
CA LEU A 105 24.84 -7.44 -2.01
C LEU A 105 24.49 -7.94 -0.60
N PHE A 106 25.33 -7.55 0.36
CA PHE A 106 25.05 -7.75 1.79
C PHE A 106 24.16 -6.61 2.31
N ILE A 107 22.93 -6.93 2.70
CA ILE A 107 21.96 -5.99 3.27
C ILE A 107 21.52 -6.54 4.63
N GLY A 108 21.81 -5.78 5.70
CA GLY A 108 21.50 -6.21 7.07
C GLY A 108 22.26 -7.47 7.52
N GLY A 109 23.50 -7.66 7.05
CA GLY A 109 24.36 -8.81 7.40
C GLY A 109 24.12 -10.07 6.58
N PHE A 110 23.14 -10.07 5.67
CA PHE A 110 22.82 -11.21 4.81
C PHE A 110 23.01 -10.85 3.34
N GLN A 111 23.56 -11.78 2.59
CA GLN A 111 23.58 -11.65 1.14
C GLN A 111 22.16 -11.84 0.59
N ARG A 112 21.73 -10.95 -0.30
CA ARG A 112 20.38 -10.98 -0.88
C ARG A 112 20.44 -11.28 -2.36
N PHE A 113 19.42 -11.98 -2.86
CA PHE A 113 19.25 -12.34 -4.26
C PHE A 113 17.77 -12.23 -4.64
N GLY A 114 17.47 -12.17 -5.94
CA GLY A 114 16.11 -12.03 -6.43
C GLY A 114 15.55 -10.63 -6.13
N ALA A 115 16.39 -9.61 -6.27
CA ALA A 115 16.02 -8.22 -6.07
C ALA A 115 14.76 -7.87 -6.87
N SER A 116 13.67 -7.62 -6.15
CA SER A 116 12.39 -7.24 -6.73
C SER A 116 11.60 -6.30 -5.81
N GLY A 117 10.66 -5.56 -6.40
CA GLY A 117 9.74 -4.72 -5.65
C GLY A 117 9.00 -5.48 -4.54
N SER A 118 8.57 -6.72 -4.80
CA SER A 118 7.88 -7.55 -3.81
C SER A 118 8.78 -8.10 -2.71
N ALA A 119 10.01 -8.51 -3.03
CA ALA A 119 10.88 -9.15 -2.06
C ALA A 119 11.66 -8.15 -1.17
N PHE A 120 11.92 -6.93 -1.66
CA PHE A 120 12.82 -5.98 -0.98
C PHE A 120 12.09 -4.70 -0.57
N ALA A 121 11.30 -4.10 -1.47
CA ALA A 121 10.65 -2.82 -1.19
C ALA A 121 9.30 -2.98 -0.48
N ALA A 122 8.48 -3.96 -0.86
CA ALA A 122 7.17 -4.19 -0.27
C ALA A 122 7.23 -4.48 1.24
N PRO A 123 8.22 -5.23 1.79
CA PRO A 123 8.35 -5.40 3.23
C PRO A 123 8.60 -4.09 3.98
N ILE A 124 9.41 -3.18 3.43
CA ILE A 124 9.66 -1.86 4.03
C ILE A 124 8.37 -1.05 4.08
N TRP A 125 7.61 -1.04 2.98
CA TRP A 125 6.29 -0.40 2.94
C TRP A 125 5.32 -1.05 3.93
N GLY A 126 5.30 -2.39 3.98
CA GLY A 126 4.42 -3.16 4.86
C GLY A 126 4.69 -2.87 6.33
N ASP A 127 5.95 -2.90 6.76
CA ASP A 127 6.34 -2.58 8.14
C ASP A 127 5.93 -1.15 8.53
N ALA A 128 6.16 -0.18 7.63
CA ALA A 128 5.79 1.21 7.87
C ALA A 128 4.27 1.42 7.96
N MET A 129 3.50 0.78 7.06
CA MET A 129 2.04 0.92 7.03
C MET A 129 1.36 0.14 8.16
N LYS A 130 1.84 -1.06 8.50
CA LYS A 130 1.36 -1.85 9.65
C LYS A 130 1.52 -1.07 10.97
N ALA A 131 2.56 -0.27 11.11
CA ALA A 131 2.78 0.56 12.29
C ALA A 131 1.71 1.65 12.50
N ILE A 132 0.95 2.01 11.47
CA ILE A 132 -0.13 3.01 11.55
C ILE A 132 -1.52 2.43 11.27
N ASP A 133 -1.62 1.15 10.93
CA ASP A 133 -2.82 0.50 10.39
C ASP A 133 -4.02 0.61 11.36
N ASP A 134 -3.78 0.29 12.64
CA ASP A 134 -4.77 0.39 13.72
C ASP A 134 -5.23 1.83 14.02
N HIS A 135 -4.53 2.84 13.48
CA HIS A 135 -4.87 4.25 13.64
C HIS A 135 -5.62 4.83 12.44
N LEU A 136 -5.77 4.08 11.36
CA LEU A 136 -6.54 4.48 10.20
C LEU A 136 -8.01 4.16 10.43
N GLU A 137 -8.89 5.09 10.03
CA GLU A 137 -10.33 4.79 10.01
C GLU A 137 -10.61 3.66 9.03
N TYR A 138 -11.61 2.80 9.25
CA TYR A 138 -11.93 1.80 8.23
C TYR A 138 -12.64 2.44 7.05
N GLU A 139 -11.99 2.46 5.89
CA GLU A 139 -12.56 2.91 4.63
C GLU A 139 -12.22 1.91 3.53
N ASP A 140 -13.21 1.59 2.68
CA ASP A 140 -13.02 0.68 1.55
C ASP A 140 -12.95 1.44 0.25
N PHE A 141 -12.28 0.85 -0.74
CA PHE A 141 -12.29 1.40 -2.08
C PHE A 141 -13.68 1.29 -2.68
N VAL A 142 -14.08 2.33 -3.41
CA VAL A 142 -15.24 2.26 -4.28
C VAL A 142 -14.88 1.34 -5.43
N TYR A 143 -15.66 0.28 -5.59
CA TYR A 143 -15.49 -0.60 -6.72
C TYR A 143 -16.10 0.01 -7.99
N PRO A 144 -15.48 -0.23 -9.16
CA PRO A 144 -15.96 0.31 -10.42
C PRO A 144 -17.28 -0.34 -10.84
N ALA A 145 -18.26 0.47 -11.25
CA ALA A 145 -19.46 -0.02 -11.94
C ALA A 145 -19.19 -0.20 -13.45
N THR A 146 -18.43 0.74 -14.04
CA THR A 146 -18.09 0.79 -15.47
C THR A 146 -16.79 1.56 -15.66
N VAL A 147 -16.02 1.25 -16.72
CA VAL A 147 -14.93 2.13 -17.20
C VAL A 147 -15.34 2.74 -18.54
N PRO A 148 -15.45 4.08 -18.65
CA PRO A 148 -15.73 4.75 -19.91
C PRO A 148 -14.76 4.32 -21.01
N GLY A 149 -15.29 3.91 -22.17
CA GLY A 149 -14.49 3.48 -23.33
C GLY A 149 -13.96 2.04 -23.30
N ALA A 150 -14.07 1.31 -22.18
CA ALA A 150 -13.62 -0.09 -22.11
C ALA A 150 -14.71 -1.11 -22.50
N GLY A 151 -15.99 -0.72 -22.47
CA GLY A 151 -17.11 -1.63 -22.80
C GLY A 151 -17.28 -2.82 -21.84
N VAL A 152 -16.63 -2.78 -20.67
CA VAL A 152 -16.65 -3.86 -19.67
C VAL A 152 -17.61 -3.47 -18.54
N GLU A 153 -18.62 -4.30 -18.32
CA GLU A 153 -19.39 -4.34 -17.06
C GLU A 153 -18.61 -5.16 -16.03
N TYR A 154 -18.39 -4.59 -14.84
CA TYR A 154 -17.68 -5.31 -13.77
C TYR A 154 -18.58 -6.39 -13.14
N PRO A 155 -18.02 -7.55 -12.77
CA PRO A 155 -18.76 -8.54 -12.02
C PRO A 155 -19.25 -7.94 -10.68
N PRO A 156 -20.38 -8.42 -10.15
CA PRO A 156 -20.92 -7.92 -8.89
C PRO A 156 -19.91 -8.05 -7.77
N GLN A 157 -19.92 -7.06 -6.88
CA GLN A 157 -19.11 -7.00 -5.66
C GLN A 157 -18.98 -8.37 -4.97
N PRO A 158 -17.76 -8.84 -4.63
CA PRO A 158 -17.63 -9.95 -3.73
C PRO A 158 -18.32 -9.58 -2.41
N LYS A 159 -19.22 -10.44 -1.91
CA LYS A 159 -19.90 -10.19 -0.64
C LYS A 159 -18.85 -10.16 0.47
N LYS A 160 -18.80 -9.09 1.26
CA LYS A 160 -17.94 -9.03 2.46
C LYS A 160 -18.28 -10.19 3.39
N GLU A 161 -17.38 -11.15 3.55
CA GLU A 161 -17.45 -12.11 4.64
C GLU A 161 -17.18 -11.35 5.94
N LYS A 162 -18.19 -11.25 6.80
CA LYS A 162 -17.99 -10.79 8.17
C LYS A 162 -17.09 -11.83 8.85
N LYS A 163 -15.81 -11.50 9.06
CA LYS A 163 -14.99 -12.22 10.06
C LYS A 163 -15.65 -11.99 11.43
N GLY A 164 -16.51 -12.91 11.82
CA GLY A 164 -17.08 -12.95 13.16
C GLY A 164 -15.92 -13.10 14.15
N ARG A 165 -15.77 -12.13 15.04
CA ARG A 165 -14.94 -12.28 16.24
C ARG A 165 -15.68 -13.28 17.14
N GLY A 166 -15.46 -14.57 16.88
CA GLY A 166 -15.99 -15.67 17.69
C GLY A 166 -15.42 -15.56 19.10
N ASN A 167 -16.29 -15.29 20.05
CA ASN A 167 -15.98 -15.39 21.47
C ASN A 167 -16.03 -16.88 21.81
N ASP A 168 -14.87 -17.55 21.79
CA ASP A 168 -14.76 -18.95 22.22
C ASP A 168 -14.97 -19.02 23.73
N GLY A 169 -16.24 -19.21 24.11
CA GLY A 169 -16.65 -19.63 25.43
C GLY A 169 -16.28 -21.09 25.65
N ASP A 170 -15.56 -21.32 26.74
CA ASP A 170 -15.18 -22.60 27.36
C ASP A 170 -16.35 -23.60 27.35
N ASP A 171 -16.23 -24.69 26.58
CA ASP A 171 -17.10 -25.86 26.73
C ASP A 171 -16.25 -27.13 26.67
N ARG A 172 -15.91 -27.62 27.86
CA ARG A 172 -15.21 -28.89 28.09
C ARG A 172 -16.18 -30.04 27.85
N GLY A 173 -16.22 -30.55 26.63
CA GLY A 173 -16.86 -31.82 26.29
C GLY A 173 -15.87 -32.99 26.38
N THR A 174 -16.02 -33.81 27.42
CA THR A 174 -15.31 -35.08 27.64
C THR A 174 -15.45 -36.05 26.47
N ALA A 175 -14.34 -36.45 25.85
CA ALA A 175 -14.29 -37.57 24.92
C ALA A 175 -13.81 -38.83 25.66
N THR A 176 -14.73 -39.76 25.92
CA THR A 176 -14.44 -41.15 26.29
C THR A 176 -13.92 -41.91 25.07
N ALA A 177 -12.69 -42.39 25.14
CA ALA A 177 -12.13 -43.34 24.20
C ALA A 177 -12.60 -44.76 24.53
N THR A 178 -13.04 -45.51 23.53
CA THR A 178 -13.12 -46.98 23.58
C THR A 178 -12.44 -47.56 22.34
N ALA A 179 -11.85 -48.73 22.56
CA ALA A 179 -10.74 -49.36 21.83
C ALA A 179 -11.01 -49.73 20.37
#